data_AF-A0A9E2IGP1-F1
#
_entry.id   AF-A0A9E2IGP1-F1
#
_cell.length_a   1.000
_cell.length_b   1.000
_cell.length_c   1.000
_cell.angle_alpha   90.00
_cell.angle_beta   90.00
_cell.angle_gamma   90.00
#
_symmetry.space_group_name_H-M   'P 1'
#
loop_
_entity.id
_entity.type
_entity.pdbx_description
1 polymer ?
#
loop_
_entity_poly.entity_id
_entity_poly.type
_entity_poly.pdbx_seq_one_letter_code
_entity_poly.pdbx_strand_id
1 'polypeptide(L)' 'MQKINLNKLAKAIALKEGKKINLSIAQVKEVLSITLKELAKFNCIQVLILLKRYKR' A
#
# COMPACT_ATOMS: atom_id res chain seq x y z
N MET A 1 6.36 -5.54 -17.88
CA MET A 1 5.66 -5.61 -16.59
C MET A 1 5.51 -4.19 -16.04
N GLN A 2 4.30 -3.66 -15.86
CA GLN A 2 4.14 -2.31 -15.30
C GLN A 2 4.59 -2.30 -13.83
N LYS A 3 5.60 -1.49 -13.51
CA LYS A 3 6.09 -1.32 -12.14
C LYS A 3 5.18 -0.35 -11.40
N ILE A 4 4.65 -0.76 -10.25
CA ILE A 4 3.87 0.13 -9.38
C ILE A 4 4.78 1.27 -8.89
N ASN A 5 4.34 2.51 -9.06
CA ASN A 5 5.04 3.68 -8.54
C ASN A 5 4.61 3.96 -7.10
N LEU A 6 5.47 3.63 -6.14
CA LEU A 6 5.19 3.79 -4.70
C LEU A 6 4.95 5.25 -4.29
N ASN A 7 5.56 6.22 -4.97
CA ASN A 7 5.31 7.64 -4.69
C ASN A 7 3.89 8.04 -5.11
N LYS A 8 3.41 7.55 -6.26
CA LYS A 8 2.04 7.79 -6.71
C LYS A 8 1.03 7.10 -5.78
N LEU A 9 1.32 5.86 -5.36
CA LEU A 9 0.48 5.12 -4.42
C LEU A 9 0.39 5.82 -3.06
N ALA A 10 1.52 6.28 -2.50
CA ALA A 10 1.54 6.99 -1.22
C ALA A 10 0.76 8.31 -1.29
N LYS A 11 0.89 9.08 -2.37
CA LYS A 11 0.09 10.30 -2.59
C LYS A 11 -1.40 9.99 -2.65
N ALA A 12 -1.81 8.95 -3.38
CA ALA A 12 -3.21 8.55 -3.49
C ALA A 12 -3.81 8.15 -2.13
N ILE A 13 -3.06 7.39 -1.32
CA ILE A 13 -3.49 6.99 0.04
C ILE A 13 -3.57 8.21 0.96
N ALA A 14 -2.54 9.07 0.98
CA ALA A 14 -2.55 10.29 1.79
C ALA A 14 -3.73 11.21 1.44
N LEU A 15 -4.08 11.35 0.15
CA LEU A 15 -5.25 12.14 -0.28
C LEU A 15 -6.58 11.49 0.14
N LYS A 16 -6.66 10.16 0.16
CA LYS A 16 -7.86 9.42 0.56
C LYS A 16 -8.09 9.50 2.07
N GLU A 17 -7.02 9.39 2.85
CA GLU A 17 -7.06 9.47 4.33
C GLU A 17 -7.07 10.91 4.85
N GLY A 18 -6.43 11.86 4.15
CA GLY A 18 -6.37 13.28 4.52
C GLY A 18 -7.72 13.99 4.63
N LYS A 19 -8.80 13.37 4.12
CA LYS A 19 -10.19 13.80 4.36
C LYS A 19 -10.74 13.41 5.74
N LYS A 20 -9.99 12.59 6.50
CA LYS A 20 -10.36 12.07 7.83
C LYS A 20 -9.30 12.39 8.89
N ILE A 21 -8.01 12.19 8.59
CA ILE A 21 -6.87 12.44 9.49
C ILE A 21 -5.68 12.93 8.65
N ASN A 22 -5.00 14.00 9.08
CA ASN A 22 -3.90 14.60 8.33
C ASN A 22 -2.62 13.75 8.43
N LEU A 23 -2.45 12.77 7.54
CA LEU A 23 -1.24 11.94 7.43
C LEU A 23 -0.28 12.51 6.39
N SER A 24 1.00 12.66 6.74
CA SER A 24 2.02 13.11 5.78
C SER A 24 2.33 12.02 4.74
N ILE A 25 2.67 12.45 3.51
CA ILE A 25 3.08 11.52 2.45
C ILE A 25 4.29 10.67 2.88
N ALA A 26 5.18 11.22 3.72
CA ALA A 26 6.35 10.50 4.23
C ALA A 26 5.95 9.33 5.14
N GLN A 27 5.06 9.56 6.10
CA GLN A 27 4.53 8.51 6.98
C GLN A 27 3.81 7.41 6.17
N VAL A 28 3.03 7.80 5.15
CA VAL A 28 2.36 6.84 4.27
C VAL A 28 3.37 5.98 3.50
N LYS A 29 4.49 6.54 3.04
CA LYS A 29 5.56 5.77 2.39
C LYS A 29 6.23 4.77 3.34
N GLU A 30 6.43 5.17 4.60
CA GLU A 30 7.01 4.30 5.62
C GLU A 30 6.11 3.10 5.90
N VAL A 31 4.82 3.35 6.16
CA VAL A 31 3.81 2.29 6.37
C VAL A 31 3.72 1.37 5.15
N LEU A 32 3.73 1.92 3.94
CA LEU A 32 3.77 1.14 2.70
C LEU A 32 5.03 0.26 2.62
N SER A 33 6.19 0.80 2.96
CA SER A 33 7.45 0.05 2.94
C SER A 33 7.40 -1.13 3.92
N ILE A 34 6.96 -0.89 5.15
CA ILE A 34 6.80 -1.93 6.18
C ILE A 34 5.82 -3.00 5.70
N THR A 35 4.64 -2.58 5.23
CA THR A 35 3.60 -3.49 4.74
C THR A 35 4.11 -4.38 3.60
N LEU A 36 4.80 -3.79 2.62
CA LEU A 36 5.34 -4.55 1.48
C LEU A 36 6.46 -5.51 1.91
N LYS A 37 7.31 -5.12 2.87
CA LYS A 37 8.33 -6.01 3.44
C LYS A 37 7.71 -7.19 4.18
N GLU A 38 6.65 -6.97 4.93
CA GLU A 38 5.92 -8.05 5.60
C GLU A 38 5.23 -8.97 4.58
N LEU A 39 4.55 -8.42 3.57
CA LEU A 39 3.92 -9.22 2.52
C LEU A 39 4.92 -10.04 1.70
N ALA A 40 6.14 -9.56 1.53
CA ALA A 40 7.21 -10.27 0.82
C ALA A 40 7.69 -11.54 1.55
N LYS A 41 7.38 -11.71 2.84
CA LYS A 41 7.68 -12.94 3.60
C LYS A 41 6.72 -14.09 3.28
N PHE A 42 5.58 -13.80 2.65
CA PHE A 42 4.57 -14.78 2.29
C PHE A 42 4.75 -15.24 0.84
N ASN A 43 4.20 -16.41 0.51
CA ASN A 43 4.21 -16.85 -0.87
C ASN A 43 3.21 -16.04 -1.74
N CYS A 44 3.44 -16.02 -3.05
CA CYS A 44 2.63 -15.23 -3.99
C CYS A 44 1.13 -15.58 -3.93
N ILE A 45 0.78 -16.85 -3.67
CA ILE A 45 -0.62 -17.31 -3.62
C ILE A 45 -1.34 -16.70 -2.41
N GLN A 46 -0.70 -16.70 -1.24
CA GLN A 46 -1.25 -16.11 -0.02
C GLN A 46 -1.49 -14.60 -0.19
N VAL A 47 -0.53 -13.88 -0.78
CA VAL A 47 -0.67 -12.45 -1.07
C VAL A 47 -1.79 -12.20 -2.08
N LEU A 48 -1.93 -13.04 -3.12
CA LEU A 48 -3.02 -12.94 -4.09
C LEU A 48 -4.39 -13.16 -3.45
N ILE A 49 -4.54 -14.15 -2.57
CA ILE A 49 -5.78 -14.40 -1.82
C ILE A 49 -6.15 -13.17 -0.98
N LEU A 50 -5.17 -12.57 -0.29
CA LEU A 50 -5.40 -11.36 0.48
C LEU A 50 -5.88 -10.20 -0.41
N LEU A 51 -5.22 -9.95 -1.54
CA LEU A 51 -5.60 -8.88 -2.47
C LEU A 51 -7.00 -9.08 -3.07
N LYS A 52 -7.39 -10.34 -3.36
CA LYS A 52 -8.75 -10.67 -3.84
C LYS A 52 -9.83 -10.19 -2.88
N ARG A 53 -9.59 -10.19 -1.56
CA ARG A 53 -10.55 -9.70 -0.55
C ARG A 53 -10.91 -8.22 -0.72
N TYR A 54 -9.97 -7.41 -1.22
CA TYR A 54 -10.13 -5.96 -1.36
C TYR A 54 -10.50 -5.52 -2.79
N LYS A 55 -10.49 -6.43 -3.76
CA LYS A 55 -10.84 -6.17 -5.17
C LYS A 55 -12.36 -6.25 -5.43
N ARG A 56 -13.19 -5.94 -4.43
CA ARG A 56 -14.66 -5.93 -4.60
C ARG A 56 -15.09 -4.95 -5.67
#